data_AF-A0A849YR55-F1
#
_entry.id   AF-A0A849YR55-F1
#
_cell.length_a   1.000
_cell.length_b   1.000
_cell.length_c   1.000
_cell.angle_alpha   90.00
_cell.angle_beta   90.00
_cell.angle_gamma   90.00
#
_symmetry.space_group_name_H-M   'P 1'
#
loop_
_entity.id
_entity.type
_entity.pdbx_description
1 polymer ?
#
loop_
_entity_poly.entity_id
_entity_poly.type
_entity_poly.pdbx_seq_one_letter_code
_entity_poly.pdbx_strand_id
1 'polypeptide(L)'
;MRRRDTIALPLAAAIMGGCYSSVPVPPPAEHRAPVRGDVSTIFGVVADMRGLPIKRNVTVDFVPSDVIRRERAARETRSTTATARYDSFLAGFDLIAPSTEQSRIGRPSLPSALVSGFYDRNQNRVFAPSDLPTTHADQAELRGILAHELFHALQAQHFPSPQIVDSDASMAYRALVEGDAEIAELAFQSKEHGVPVRRSILHRRYELDTPRRVDPILTAEQRDDWSRAPLISKELAYFPYRHGTAFVADLYRTGGFALVNQAYLKPPLTTEQILHPQKYIDGELPRGMSDLQAPTGWAVTTTETLGEVGVRVFLEPCLGSAAAMRAAAGWNGDRAFIMHSNDKFVMAWVSAWDTEQDAAEVEDGLSRLTRCLKPNDAGGRTIGVAFSVQRQGSVVSFVRGGEAADRSGLSSRLFSLVEAAPAPQPLTTARVPELTPPPRPKPGTVSGGSFRSDWLGLWGPLPPGFTGSIDTDRGELAVHDPRGYGAGVLSFTGRMQTPDRVGQNLNEVEGDLATLFFNKRELELARLGDDEIETGLGRGHERTWLIKNHGGKQRLVVIPICGGTGGIVIDYGYGTGTTKAALEAWVEELRWLPNAGRPPVCEYLDPR
;
A
#
# COMPACT_ATOMS: atom_id res chain seq x y z
N MET A 1 -12.42 1.02 -3.67
CA MET A 1 -12.50 -0.20 -2.83
C MET A 1 -13.20 0.02 -1.48
N ARG A 2 -13.09 1.18 -0.80
CA ARG A 2 -13.61 1.41 0.56
C ARG A 2 -15.11 1.13 0.88
N ARG A 3 -16.00 0.92 -0.09
CA ARG A 3 -17.45 0.70 0.18
C ARG A 3 -17.91 -0.76 0.24
N ARG A 4 -17.05 -1.74 -0.10
CA ARG A 4 -17.44 -3.17 -0.19
C ARG A 4 -16.90 -4.05 0.95
N ASP A 5 -16.02 -3.50 1.79
CA ASP A 5 -15.50 -4.15 3.02
C ASP A 5 -16.33 -3.80 4.27
N THR A 6 -17.34 -2.95 4.10
CA THR A 6 -18.42 -2.73 5.07
C THR A 6 -19.60 -3.62 4.74
N ILE A 7 -20.38 -4.03 5.74
CA ILE A 7 -21.75 -4.52 5.50
C ILE A 7 -22.62 -3.29 5.18
N ALA A 8 -22.27 -2.53 4.14
CA ALA A 8 -23.07 -1.40 3.69
C ALA A 8 -24.27 -1.96 2.92
N LEU A 9 -25.30 -2.34 3.68
CA LEU A 9 -26.58 -2.80 3.17
C LEU A 9 -27.24 -1.70 2.33
N PRO A 10 -27.63 -1.96 1.08
CA PRO A 10 -28.76 -1.26 0.49
C PRO A 10 -29.98 -1.76 1.27
N LEU A 11 -30.61 -0.87 2.04
CA LEU A 11 -31.76 -1.28 2.84
C LEU A 11 -32.93 -1.69 1.95
N ALA A 12 -33.51 -2.83 2.27
CA ALA A 12 -34.84 -3.20 1.87
C ALA A 12 -35.89 -2.51 2.75
N ALA A 13 -36.03 -1.19 2.67
CA ALA A 13 -37.10 -0.50 3.39
C ALA A 13 -38.46 -0.83 2.75
N ALA A 14 -39.41 -1.37 3.53
CA ALA A 14 -40.82 -1.42 3.13
C ALA A 14 -41.35 0.03 2.96
N ILE A 15 -42.02 0.29 1.84
CA ILE A 15 -42.26 1.63 1.28
C ILE A 15 -43.26 2.45 2.12
N MET A 16 -43.04 3.77 2.23
CA MET A 16 -44.12 4.77 2.21
C MET A 16 -44.01 5.59 0.92
N GLY A 17 -45.11 5.69 0.19
CA GLY A 17 -45.20 6.42 -1.06
C GLY A 17 -45.02 7.93 -0.88
N GLY A 18 -44.38 8.57 -1.86
CA GLY A 18 -44.25 10.01 -1.98
C GLY A 18 -42.90 10.43 -2.55
N CYS A 19 -42.91 11.04 -3.74
CA CYS A 19 -41.77 11.63 -4.41
C CYS A 19 -40.89 12.48 -3.47
N TYR A 20 -39.60 12.17 -3.27
CA TYR A 20 -38.64 13.17 -2.78
C TYR A 20 -37.23 13.00 -3.35
N SER A 21 -36.72 14.14 -3.80
CA SER A 21 -35.42 14.42 -4.38
C SER A 21 -34.26 14.09 -3.45
N SER A 22 -33.08 13.87 -4.04
CA SER A 22 -31.80 13.63 -3.37
C SER A 22 -31.46 14.70 -2.32
N VAL A 23 -31.48 14.33 -1.04
CA VAL A 23 -30.89 15.09 0.06
C VAL A 23 -29.52 14.47 0.42
N PRO A 24 -28.45 15.25 0.62
CA PRO A 24 -27.14 14.72 0.98
C PRO A 24 -27.16 14.03 2.34
N VAL A 25 -26.45 12.91 2.45
CA VAL A 25 -26.26 12.12 3.67
C VAL A 25 -25.31 12.86 4.63
N PRO A 26 -25.70 13.22 5.86
CA PRO A 26 -24.75 13.58 6.91
C PRO A 26 -24.19 12.31 7.56
N PRO A 27 -22.91 12.29 7.99
CA PRO A 27 -22.29 11.09 8.57
C PRO A 27 -22.95 10.69 9.91
N PRO A 28 -22.94 9.39 10.26
CA PRO A 28 -23.40 8.90 11.57
C PRO A 28 -22.65 9.62 12.70
N ALA A 29 -23.39 10.16 13.67
CA ALA A 29 -22.83 10.56 14.95
C ALA A 29 -23.05 9.41 15.93
N GLU A 30 -22.02 8.59 16.16
CA GLU A 30 -21.96 7.74 17.35
C GLU A 30 -20.64 8.00 18.09
N HIS A 31 -20.76 8.50 19.31
CA HIS A 31 -19.66 8.67 20.24
C HIS A 31 -19.14 7.30 20.68
N ARG A 32 -18.20 6.71 19.93
CA ARG A 32 -17.23 5.79 20.52
C ARG A 32 -16.30 6.59 21.43
N ALA A 33 -15.84 5.98 22.53
CA ALA A 33 -14.87 6.61 23.43
C ALA A 33 -13.68 7.18 22.63
N PRO A 34 -13.14 8.36 22.97
CA PRO A 34 -12.07 8.97 22.20
C PRO A 34 -10.89 8.00 22.07
N VAL A 35 -10.38 7.81 20.84
CA VAL A 35 -9.25 6.90 20.52
C VAL A 35 -8.03 7.13 21.42
N ARG A 36 -7.91 8.32 22.01
CA ARG A 36 -6.93 8.66 23.06
C ARG A 36 -6.90 7.68 24.25
N GLY A 37 -8.00 6.99 24.55
CA GLY A 37 -8.11 6.01 25.64
C GLY A 37 -7.73 4.57 25.27
N ASP A 38 -7.49 4.27 23.98
CA ASP A 38 -7.33 2.90 23.47
C ASP A 38 -5.89 2.57 23.01
N VAL A 39 -4.93 3.46 23.28
CA VAL A 39 -3.52 3.32 22.84
C VAL A 39 -2.90 1.99 23.30
N SER A 40 -3.11 1.59 24.55
CA SER A 40 -2.56 0.35 25.09
C SER A 40 -3.14 -0.89 24.41
N THR A 41 -4.44 -0.87 24.08
CA THR A 41 -5.10 -1.93 23.33
C THR A 41 -4.54 -2.02 21.92
N ILE A 42 -4.44 -0.90 21.20
CA ILE A 42 -3.85 -0.86 19.85
C ILE A 42 -2.43 -1.44 19.90
N PHE A 43 -1.64 -1.02 20.88
CA PHE A 43 -0.26 -1.49 21.02
C PHE A 43 -0.18 -3.00 21.26
N GLY A 44 -1.05 -3.53 22.14
CA GLY A 44 -1.16 -4.96 22.40
C GLY A 44 -1.59 -5.75 21.16
N VAL A 45 -2.59 -5.26 20.42
CA VAL A 45 -3.07 -5.93 19.19
C VAL A 45 -1.97 -5.99 18.14
N VAL A 46 -1.23 -4.89 17.93
CA VAL A 46 -0.11 -4.83 16.99
C VAL A 46 1.03 -5.77 17.42
N ALA A 47 1.37 -5.77 18.72
CA ALA A 47 2.39 -6.65 19.30
C ALA A 47 2.05 -8.13 19.10
N ASP A 48 0.83 -8.53 19.44
CA ASP A 48 0.35 -9.91 19.32
C ASP A 48 0.35 -10.36 17.85
N MET A 49 -0.15 -9.52 16.95
CA MET A 49 -0.23 -9.81 15.52
C MET A 49 1.15 -9.98 14.88
N ARG A 50 2.12 -9.16 15.26
CA ARG A 50 3.51 -9.27 14.76
C ARG A 50 4.32 -10.34 15.49
N GLY A 51 3.81 -10.89 16.59
CA GLY A 51 4.54 -11.84 17.44
C GLY A 51 5.73 -11.20 18.14
N LEU A 52 5.64 -9.90 18.46
CA LEU A 52 6.72 -9.10 19.05
C LEU A 52 6.24 -8.53 20.40
N PRO A 53 6.61 -9.12 21.54
CA PRO A 53 6.11 -8.67 22.84
C PRO A 53 6.61 -7.27 23.18
N ILE A 54 5.76 -6.47 23.82
CA ILE A 54 6.12 -5.12 24.28
C ILE A 54 7.17 -5.23 25.39
N LYS A 55 8.39 -4.72 25.14
CA LYS A 55 9.48 -4.67 26.15
C LYS A 55 9.42 -3.40 26.98
N ARG A 56 8.95 -2.29 26.37
CA ARG A 56 8.85 -0.96 27.00
C ARG A 56 7.58 -0.26 26.51
N ASN A 57 6.88 0.37 27.44
CA ASN A 57 5.76 1.24 27.10
C ASN A 57 6.24 2.50 26.35
N VAL A 58 5.33 3.11 25.60
CA VAL A 58 5.58 4.28 24.75
C VAL A 58 4.56 5.33 25.11
N THR A 59 4.99 6.58 25.21
CA THR A 59 4.08 7.72 25.41
C THR A 59 3.59 8.22 24.07
N VAL A 60 2.29 8.52 23.96
CA VAL A 60 1.68 9.12 22.77
C VAL A 60 1.28 10.56 23.08
N ASP A 61 1.80 11.50 22.31
CA ASP A 61 1.46 12.92 22.35
C ASP A 61 0.56 13.28 21.18
N PHE A 62 -0.65 13.75 21.50
CA PHE A 62 -1.57 14.27 20.50
C PHE A 62 -1.30 15.76 20.30
N VAL A 63 -0.80 16.13 19.13
CA VAL A 63 -0.42 17.51 18.78
C VAL A 63 -1.01 17.92 17.43
N PRO A 64 -1.19 19.24 17.16
CA PRO A 64 -1.64 19.71 15.85
C PRO A 64 -0.74 19.23 14.70
N SER A 65 -1.32 18.95 13.54
CA SER A 65 -0.61 18.36 12.40
C SER A 65 0.54 19.23 11.87
N ASP A 66 0.45 20.56 12.02
CA ASP A 66 1.53 21.49 11.67
C ASP A 66 2.75 21.38 12.60
N VAL A 67 2.54 21.03 13.88
CA VAL A 67 3.61 20.73 14.83
C VAL A 67 4.34 19.46 14.41
N ILE A 68 3.60 18.40 14.06
CA ILE A 68 4.16 17.12 13.58
C ILE A 68 5.10 17.37 12.39
N ARG A 69 4.63 18.12 11.39
CA ARG A 69 5.41 18.47 10.20
C ARG A 69 6.70 19.24 10.54
N ARG A 70 6.63 20.22 11.46
CA ARG A 70 7.82 20.99 11.89
C ARG A 70 8.82 20.12 12.63
N GLU A 71 8.36 19.32 13.58
CA GLU A 71 9.22 18.45 14.38
C GLU A 71 9.91 17.38 13.54
N ARG A 72 9.21 16.79 12.56
CA ARG A 72 9.78 15.86 11.59
C ARG A 72 10.83 16.54 10.72
N ALA A 73 10.51 17.70 10.14
CA ALA A 73 11.43 18.45 9.28
C ALA A 73 12.73 18.86 10.02
N ALA A 74 12.62 19.23 11.30
CA ALA A 74 13.79 19.56 12.12
C ALA A 74 14.75 18.36 12.27
N ARG A 75 14.21 17.14 12.38
CA ARG A 75 14.99 15.89 12.57
C ARG A 75 15.63 15.38 11.29
N GLU A 76 15.10 15.74 10.13
CA GLU A 76 15.65 15.38 8.82
C GLU A 76 16.82 16.29 8.40
N THR A 77 17.20 17.28 9.21
CA THR A 77 18.26 18.25 8.88
C THR A 77 19.65 17.60 8.93
N ARG A 78 20.29 17.43 7.77
CA ARG A 78 21.69 16.98 7.65
C ARG A 78 22.68 18.12 7.94
N SER A 79 23.89 17.76 8.37
CA SER A 79 25.02 18.70 8.44
C SER A 79 25.32 19.30 7.06
N THR A 80 25.65 20.59 7.01
CA THR A 80 25.89 21.36 5.77
C THR A 80 26.96 20.74 4.87
N THR A 81 28.03 20.19 5.45
CA THR A 81 29.11 19.52 4.69
C THR A 81 28.65 18.20 4.07
N ALA A 82 27.84 17.41 4.79
CA ALA A 82 27.29 16.16 4.28
C ALA A 82 26.32 16.42 3.12
N THR A 83 25.48 17.46 3.26
CA THR A 83 24.58 17.92 2.19
C THR A 83 25.37 18.32 0.95
N ALA A 84 26.39 19.17 1.08
CA ALA A 84 27.18 19.61 -0.07
C ALA A 84 27.88 18.47 -0.83
N ARG A 85 28.40 17.45 -0.12
CA ARG A 85 29.02 16.27 -0.73
C ARG A 85 28.02 15.42 -1.52
N TYR A 86 26.83 15.23 -0.96
CA TYR A 86 25.76 14.48 -1.59
C TYR A 86 25.16 15.24 -2.79
N ASP A 87 25.06 16.58 -2.70
CA ASP A 87 24.64 17.43 -3.81
C ASP A 87 25.60 17.32 -4.99
N SER A 88 26.92 17.26 -4.76
CA SER A 88 27.89 17.01 -5.84
C SER A 88 27.72 15.63 -6.48
N PHE A 89 27.36 14.61 -5.70
CA PHE A 89 27.01 13.29 -6.23
C PHE A 89 25.77 13.35 -7.13
N LEU A 90 24.67 13.94 -6.66
CA LEU A 90 23.45 14.07 -7.44
C LEU A 90 23.62 14.97 -8.67
N ALA A 91 24.36 16.07 -8.57
CA ALA A 91 24.68 16.96 -9.69
C ALA A 91 25.56 16.26 -10.74
N GLY A 92 26.46 15.36 -10.30
CA GLY A 92 27.24 14.50 -11.19
C GLY A 92 26.37 13.67 -12.14
N PHE A 93 25.24 13.17 -11.66
CA PHE A 93 24.24 12.44 -12.44
C PHE A 93 23.11 13.32 -12.99
N ASP A 94 23.20 14.66 -12.87
CA ASP A 94 22.13 15.58 -13.30
C ASP A 94 20.76 15.30 -12.62
N LEU A 95 20.78 14.74 -11.40
CA LEU A 95 19.56 14.35 -10.66
C LEU A 95 18.95 15.50 -9.86
N ILE A 96 19.68 16.59 -9.66
CA ILE A 96 19.22 17.84 -9.05
C ILE A 96 19.46 19.00 -10.01
N ALA A 97 18.68 20.07 -9.89
CA ALA A 97 18.90 21.25 -10.72
C ALA A 97 20.15 22.03 -10.27
N PRO A 98 20.69 22.91 -11.13
CA PRO A 98 21.77 23.83 -10.80
C PRO A 98 21.52 24.60 -9.51
N SER A 99 22.57 24.95 -8.76
CA SER A 99 22.43 25.53 -7.42
C SER A 99 21.62 26.83 -7.40
N THR A 100 21.68 27.61 -8.49
CA THR A 100 20.92 28.85 -8.68
C THR A 100 19.40 28.63 -8.80
N GLU A 101 18.98 27.42 -9.18
CA GLU A 101 17.59 27.04 -9.38
C GLU A 101 17.03 26.26 -8.17
N GLN A 102 17.88 25.64 -7.35
CA GLN A 102 17.46 24.77 -6.24
C GLN A 102 16.50 25.44 -5.24
N SER A 103 16.68 26.75 -4.98
CA SER A 103 15.78 27.51 -4.10
C SER A 103 14.34 27.65 -4.65
N ARG A 104 14.14 27.40 -5.95
CA ARG A 104 12.83 27.48 -6.64
C ARG A 104 12.16 26.11 -6.82
N ILE A 105 12.85 25.04 -6.46
CA ILE A 105 12.36 23.67 -6.60
C ILE A 105 11.48 23.30 -5.40
N GLY A 106 10.28 22.77 -5.66
CA GLY A 106 9.42 22.22 -4.62
C GLY A 106 10.00 20.96 -4.01
N ARG A 107 9.83 20.77 -2.70
CA ARG A 107 10.04 19.46 -2.07
C ARG A 107 8.79 18.62 -2.34
N PRO A 108 8.93 17.33 -2.71
CA PRO A 108 7.76 16.50 -2.91
C PRO A 108 6.98 16.42 -1.59
N SER A 109 5.76 16.96 -1.60
CA SER A 109 4.83 16.77 -0.51
C SER A 109 4.32 15.33 -0.57
N LEU A 110 4.68 14.51 0.41
CA LEU A 110 4.06 13.21 0.59
C LEU A 110 2.57 13.39 0.94
N PRO A 111 1.68 12.49 0.48
CA PRO A 111 0.28 12.44 0.93
C PRO A 111 0.17 12.51 2.45
N SER A 112 -0.86 13.19 2.97
CA SER A 112 -1.08 13.35 4.41
C SER A 112 -1.00 12.02 5.16
N ALA A 113 -1.60 10.96 4.62
CA ALA A 113 -1.57 9.60 5.17
C ALA A 113 -0.15 9.06 5.47
N LEU A 114 0.89 9.51 4.76
CA LEU A 114 2.29 9.08 4.96
C LEU A 114 3.07 9.99 5.94
N VAL A 115 2.47 11.06 6.45
CA VAL A 115 3.14 12.08 7.29
C VAL A 115 2.28 12.52 8.48
N SER A 116 1.13 11.88 8.71
CA SER A 116 0.20 12.27 9.77
C SER A 116 0.71 11.99 11.19
N GLY A 117 1.76 11.17 11.36
CA GLY A 117 2.42 10.87 12.63
C GLY A 117 3.92 10.59 12.49
N PHE A 118 4.60 10.43 13.63
CA PHE A 118 5.92 9.79 13.69
C PHE A 118 6.27 9.27 15.09
N TYR A 119 7.06 8.20 15.15
CA TYR A 119 7.76 7.73 16.34
C TYR A 119 9.16 8.35 16.46
N ASP A 120 9.45 8.99 17.60
CA ASP A 120 10.77 9.45 17.97
C ASP A 120 11.50 8.39 18.80
N ARG A 121 12.47 7.73 18.18
CA ARG A 121 13.29 6.70 18.83
C ARG A 121 14.15 7.22 19.98
N ASN A 122 14.61 8.47 19.92
CA ASN A 122 15.48 9.04 20.96
C ASN A 122 14.70 9.32 22.23
N GLN A 123 13.46 9.80 22.07
CA GLN A 123 12.56 10.09 23.19
C GLN A 123 11.70 8.89 23.59
N ASN A 124 11.60 7.87 22.74
CA ASN A 124 10.65 6.77 22.86
C ASN A 124 9.20 7.28 22.98
N ARG A 125 8.81 8.16 22.05
CA ARG A 125 7.50 8.84 22.03
C ARG A 125 6.89 8.78 20.64
N VAL A 126 5.57 8.66 20.56
CA VAL A 126 4.79 8.79 19.33
C VAL A 126 4.12 10.15 19.31
N PHE A 127 4.20 10.85 18.18
CA PHE A 127 3.44 12.07 17.91
C PHE A 127 2.31 11.73 16.95
N ALA A 128 1.07 11.98 17.37
CA ALA A 128 -0.14 11.70 16.61
C ALA A 128 -0.99 12.96 16.46
N PRO A 129 -1.82 13.07 15.41
CA PRO A 129 -2.54 14.31 15.12
C PRO A 129 -3.70 14.50 16.11
N SER A 130 -3.82 15.70 16.68
CA SER A 130 -4.91 16.07 17.59
C SER A 130 -6.10 16.71 16.89
N ASP A 131 -5.93 17.11 15.62
CA ASP A 131 -6.78 17.98 14.84
C ASP A 131 -7.43 17.29 13.62
N LEU A 132 -7.41 15.95 13.57
CA LEU A 132 -8.25 15.22 12.63
C LEU A 132 -9.73 15.53 12.90
N PRO A 133 -10.58 15.62 11.87
CA PRO A 133 -12.02 15.77 12.07
C PRO A 133 -12.58 14.57 12.87
N THR A 134 -13.78 14.67 13.44
CA THR A 134 -14.26 13.71 14.44
C THR A 134 -15.17 12.63 13.88
N THR A 135 -15.22 12.43 12.56
CA THR A 135 -16.09 11.40 11.95
C THR A 135 -15.57 9.99 12.26
N HIS A 136 -16.42 8.97 12.08
CA HIS A 136 -16.00 7.56 12.20
C HIS A 136 -14.84 7.21 11.27
N ALA A 137 -14.83 7.77 10.06
CA ALA A 137 -13.74 7.55 9.11
C ALA A 137 -12.42 8.13 9.64
N ASP A 138 -12.47 9.28 10.30
CA ASP A 138 -11.30 9.93 10.87
C ASP A 138 -10.79 9.20 12.12
N GLN A 139 -11.68 8.63 12.94
CA GLN A 139 -11.28 7.78 14.06
C GLN A 139 -10.58 6.51 13.57
N ALA A 140 -11.08 5.88 12.49
CA ALA A 140 -10.41 4.73 11.87
C ALA A 140 -9.04 5.11 11.30
N GLU A 141 -8.92 6.29 10.69
CA GLU A 141 -7.65 6.84 10.20
C GLU A 141 -6.66 7.06 11.36
N LEU A 142 -7.09 7.68 12.46
CA LEU A 142 -6.24 7.88 13.64
C LEU A 142 -5.76 6.56 14.24
N ARG A 143 -6.61 5.54 14.28
CA ARG A 143 -6.22 4.20 14.76
C ARG A 143 -5.19 3.55 13.86
N GLY A 144 -5.32 3.71 12.53
CA GLY A 144 -4.31 3.30 11.56
C GLY A 144 -2.96 3.97 11.81
N ILE A 145 -2.96 5.30 11.93
CA ILE A 145 -1.75 6.08 12.25
C ILE A 145 -1.11 5.60 13.56
N LEU A 146 -1.91 5.40 14.62
CA LEU A 146 -1.38 4.90 15.88
C LEU A 146 -0.81 3.49 15.75
N ALA A 147 -1.47 2.58 15.03
CA ALA A 147 -0.96 1.24 14.80
C ALA A 147 0.40 1.26 14.06
N HIS A 148 0.52 2.12 13.05
CA HIS A 148 1.76 2.36 12.31
C HIS A 148 2.89 2.85 13.24
N GLU A 149 2.65 3.93 13.98
CA GLU A 149 3.69 4.55 14.82
C GLU A 149 4.05 3.74 16.07
N LEU A 150 3.07 3.06 16.67
CA LEU A 150 3.33 2.12 17.75
C LEU A 150 4.13 0.91 17.25
N PHE A 151 3.95 0.51 15.99
CA PHE A 151 4.78 -0.54 15.41
C PHE A 151 6.24 -0.10 15.22
N HIS A 152 6.51 1.15 14.81
CA HIS A 152 7.88 1.69 14.80
C HIS A 152 8.55 1.57 16.16
N ALA A 153 7.79 1.75 17.24
CA ALA A 153 8.30 1.53 18.59
C ALA A 153 8.61 0.06 18.89
N LEU A 154 7.82 -0.90 18.40
CA LEU A 154 8.16 -2.34 18.49
C LEU A 154 9.40 -2.68 17.69
N GLN A 155 9.51 -2.19 16.46
CA GLN A 155 10.71 -2.38 15.64
C GLN A 155 11.95 -1.91 16.40
N ALA A 156 11.91 -0.70 16.98
CA ALA A 156 13.02 -0.16 17.76
C ALA A 156 13.35 -0.95 19.04
N GLN A 157 12.39 -1.71 19.59
CA GLN A 157 12.57 -2.56 20.77
C GLN A 157 13.15 -3.94 20.44
N HIS A 158 12.96 -4.43 19.22
CA HIS A 158 13.34 -5.80 18.83
C HIS A 158 14.50 -5.86 17.87
N PHE A 159 14.66 -4.86 17.01
CA PHE A 159 15.62 -4.90 15.92
C PHE A 159 16.69 -3.82 16.08
N PRO A 160 17.98 -4.21 16.10
CA PRO A 160 19.07 -3.24 16.09
C PRO A 160 19.08 -2.48 14.76
N SER A 161 19.59 -1.24 14.77
CA SER A 161 19.87 -0.57 13.50
C SER A 161 21.12 -1.17 12.88
N PRO A 162 21.09 -1.52 11.59
CA PRO A 162 22.30 -1.94 10.90
C PRO A 162 23.24 -0.76 10.71
N GLN A 163 24.50 -1.08 10.45
CA GLN A 163 25.45 -0.12 9.91
C GLN A 163 25.07 0.16 8.45
N ILE A 164 24.64 1.39 8.18
CA ILE A 164 24.33 1.85 6.83
C ILE A 164 25.62 2.40 6.21
N VAL A 165 26.01 1.84 5.07
CA VAL A 165 27.31 2.11 4.42
C VAL A 165 27.23 3.19 3.34
N ASP A 166 26.07 3.36 2.71
CA ASP A 166 25.81 4.34 1.63
C ASP A 166 24.32 4.69 1.52
N SER A 167 23.97 5.55 0.55
CA SER A 167 22.61 6.01 0.32
C SER A 167 21.65 4.95 -0.25
N ASP A 168 22.12 3.98 -1.05
CA ASP A 168 21.30 2.89 -1.58
C ASP A 168 20.90 1.91 -0.47
N ALA A 169 21.86 1.49 0.35
CA ALA A 169 21.61 0.67 1.54
C ALA A 169 20.69 1.37 2.55
N SER A 170 20.84 2.68 2.70
CA SER A 170 19.94 3.51 3.51
C SER A 170 18.50 3.43 3.00
N MET A 171 18.31 3.55 1.68
CA MET A 171 17.00 3.48 1.05
C MET A 171 16.39 2.09 1.17
N ALA A 172 17.18 1.04 0.94
CA ALA A 172 16.75 -0.35 1.06
C ALA A 172 16.28 -0.67 2.48
N TYR A 173 17.07 -0.31 3.50
CA TYR A 173 16.70 -0.55 4.89
C TYR A 173 15.46 0.25 5.30
N ARG A 174 15.34 1.51 4.87
CA ARG A 174 14.11 2.30 5.09
C ARG A 174 12.89 1.65 4.45
N ALA A 175 13.03 1.06 3.27
CA ALA A 175 11.93 0.35 2.62
C ALA A 175 11.48 -0.90 3.39
N LEU A 176 12.39 -1.64 4.02
CA LEU A 176 12.00 -2.70 4.96
C LEU A 176 11.22 -2.13 6.16
N VAL A 177 11.74 -1.06 6.79
CA VAL A 177 11.15 -0.46 7.99
C VAL A 177 9.74 0.09 7.73
N GLU A 178 9.59 0.95 6.73
CA GLU A 178 8.31 1.57 6.39
C GLU A 178 7.33 0.56 5.79
N GLY A 179 7.83 -0.37 4.96
CA GLY A 179 7.01 -1.43 4.39
C GLY A 179 6.41 -2.37 5.43
N ASP A 180 7.15 -2.72 6.48
CA ASP A 180 6.63 -3.56 7.58
C ASP A 180 5.63 -2.78 8.45
N ALA A 181 5.83 -1.48 8.65
CA ALA A 181 4.86 -0.63 9.34
C ALA A 181 3.53 -0.49 8.58
N GLU A 182 3.59 -0.31 7.25
CA GLU A 182 2.41 -0.32 6.38
C GLU A 182 1.66 -1.66 6.40
N ILE A 183 2.38 -2.79 6.38
CA ILE A 183 1.77 -4.12 6.47
C ILE A 183 1.21 -4.38 7.87
N ALA A 184 1.87 -3.91 8.93
CA ALA A 184 1.36 -4.00 10.29
C ALA A 184 0.08 -3.16 10.47
N GLU A 185 0.05 -1.92 9.97
CA GLU A 185 -1.16 -1.09 9.96
C GLU A 185 -2.30 -1.78 9.20
N LEU A 186 -2.04 -2.27 7.99
CA LEU A 186 -3.04 -2.97 7.18
C LEU A 186 -3.58 -4.22 7.89
N ALA A 187 -2.70 -4.99 8.52
CA ALA A 187 -3.08 -6.18 9.25
C ALA A 187 -3.91 -5.84 10.50
N PHE A 188 -3.56 -4.76 11.21
CA PHE A 188 -4.34 -4.22 12.33
C PHE A 188 -5.74 -3.83 11.86
N GLN A 189 -5.85 -2.97 10.84
CA GLN A 189 -7.13 -2.54 10.26
C GLN A 189 -7.96 -3.73 9.76
N SER A 190 -7.32 -4.75 9.18
CA SER A 190 -7.99 -5.97 8.74
C SER A 190 -8.62 -6.72 9.92
N LYS A 191 -7.89 -6.86 11.03
CA LYS A 191 -8.41 -7.50 12.25
C LYS A 191 -9.58 -6.72 12.85
N GLU A 192 -9.48 -5.39 12.91
CA GLU A 192 -10.56 -4.51 13.36
C GLU A 192 -11.82 -4.70 12.53
N HIS A 193 -11.68 -4.69 11.19
CA HIS A 193 -12.79 -4.84 10.26
C HIS A 193 -13.26 -6.29 10.07
N GLY A 194 -12.57 -7.27 10.66
CA GLY A 194 -12.90 -8.68 10.50
C GLY A 194 -12.67 -9.22 9.11
N VAL A 195 -11.59 -8.77 8.48
CA VAL A 195 -11.15 -9.23 7.17
C VAL A 195 -9.92 -10.12 7.35
N PRO A 196 -9.80 -11.24 6.61
CA PRO A 196 -8.58 -12.05 6.65
C PRO A 196 -7.34 -11.23 6.28
N VAL A 197 -6.35 -11.17 7.17
CA VAL A 197 -5.09 -10.41 6.96
C VAL A 197 -4.40 -10.82 5.66
N ARG A 198 -4.33 -12.14 5.38
CA ARG A 198 -3.74 -12.69 4.15
C ARG A 198 -4.40 -12.12 2.88
N ARG A 199 -5.73 -11.99 2.87
CA ARG A 199 -6.48 -11.41 1.75
C ARG A 199 -6.11 -9.95 1.56
N SER A 200 -6.14 -9.16 2.64
CA SER A 200 -5.81 -7.73 2.58
C SER A 200 -4.40 -7.48 2.04
N ILE A 201 -3.42 -8.24 2.53
CA ILE A 201 -2.03 -8.12 2.07
C ILE A 201 -1.89 -8.50 0.60
N LEU A 202 -2.54 -9.58 0.14
CA LEU A 202 -2.52 -9.96 -1.29
C LEU A 202 -3.15 -8.89 -2.18
N HIS A 203 -4.32 -8.39 -1.81
CA HIS A 203 -5.00 -7.34 -2.57
C HIS A 203 -4.16 -6.06 -2.61
N ARG A 204 -3.57 -5.67 -1.47
CA ARG A 204 -2.66 -4.53 -1.41
C ARG A 204 -1.44 -4.71 -2.31
N ARG A 205 -0.82 -5.90 -2.29
CA ARG A 205 0.33 -6.21 -3.15
C ARG A 205 -0.02 -6.09 -4.64
N TYR A 206 -1.20 -6.57 -5.03
CA TYR A 206 -1.70 -6.42 -6.40
C TYR A 206 -1.95 -4.96 -6.78
N GLU A 207 -2.55 -4.17 -5.89
CA GLU A 207 -2.79 -2.73 -6.12
C GLU A 207 -1.49 -1.95 -6.35
N LEU A 208 -0.40 -2.30 -5.66
CA LEU A 208 0.90 -1.61 -5.79
C LEU A 208 1.55 -1.85 -7.16
N ASP A 209 1.24 -2.97 -7.81
CA ASP A 209 1.69 -3.33 -9.16
C ASP A 209 0.93 -2.57 -10.25
N THR A 210 -0.32 -2.18 -9.96
CA THR A 210 -1.10 -1.39 -10.91
C THR A 210 -0.62 0.07 -10.94
N PRO A 211 -0.34 0.64 -12.13
CA PRO A 211 0.07 2.04 -12.24
C PRO A 211 -1.02 2.96 -11.66
N ARG A 212 -0.73 3.63 -10.55
CA ARG A 212 -1.66 4.58 -9.93
C ARG A 212 -1.47 5.97 -10.55
N ARG A 213 -2.57 6.62 -10.94
CA ARG A 213 -2.58 8.08 -11.17
C ARG A 213 -2.36 8.76 -9.82
N VAL A 214 -1.69 9.92 -9.83
CA VAL A 214 -1.36 10.75 -8.66
C VAL A 214 -2.52 10.78 -7.66
N ASP A 215 -2.20 10.61 -6.38
CA ASP A 215 -3.18 10.43 -5.31
C ASP A 215 -4.18 11.61 -5.28
N PRO A 216 -5.51 11.38 -5.43
CA PRO A 216 -6.51 12.43 -5.43
C PRO A 216 -6.60 13.24 -4.11
N ILE A 217 -5.88 12.81 -3.06
CA ILE A 217 -5.90 13.39 -1.71
C ILE A 217 -5.02 14.64 -1.58
N LEU A 218 -4.10 14.91 -2.50
CA LEU A 218 -3.22 16.08 -2.42
C LEU A 218 -4.01 17.40 -2.59
N THR A 219 -3.66 18.46 -1.85
CA THR A 219 -4.15 19.83 -2.12
C THR A 219 -3.62 20.36 -3.46
N ALA A 220 -4.16 21.47 -3.97
CA ALA A 220 -3.66 22.08 -5.20
C ALA A 220 -2.18 22.48 -5.08
N GLU A 221 -1.77 23.02 -3.94
CA GLU A 221 -0.39 23.38 -3.61
C GLU A 221 0.51 22.13 -3.55
N GLN A 222 0.08 21.07 -2.85
CA GLN A 222 0.84 19.83 -2.77
C GLN A 222 0.99 19.15 -4.14
N ARG A 223 -0.02 19.24 -5.01
CA ARG A 223 0.08 18.76 -6.40
C ARG A 223 1.08 19.58 -7.21
N ASP A 224 1.13 20.88 -7.01
CA ASP A 224 2.09 21.76 -7.68
C ASP A 224 3.52 21.48 -7.22
N ASP A 225 3.76 21.42 -5.90
CA ASP A 225 5.05 21.05 -5.30
C ASP A 225 5.50 19.66 -5.77
N TRP A 226 4.58 18.70 -5.77
CA TRP A 226 4.82 17.39 -6.35
C TRP A 226 5.21 17.51 -7.82
N SER A 227 4.45 18.23 -8.65
CA SER A 227 4.74 18.32 -10.09
C SER A 227 6.13 18.90 -10.37
N ARG A 228 6.55 19.93 -9.62
CA ARG A 228 7.84 20.62 -9.75
C ARG A 228 9.02 19.88 -9.12
N ALA A 229 8.79 18.90 -8.25
CA ALA A 229 9.88 18.17 -7.61
C ALA A 229 10.71 17.35 -8.62
N PRO A 230 12.04 17.25 -8.46
CA PRO A 230 12.90 16.40 -9.29
C PRO A 230 12.48 14.94 -9.17
N LEU A 231 12.69 14.17 -10.24
CA LEU A 231 12.31 12.74 -10.26
C LEU A 231 12.98 11.96 -9.11
N ILE A 232 14.26 12.23 -8.84
CA ILE A 232 14.95 11.58 -7.72
C ILE A 232 14.27 11.87 -6.39
N SER A 233 13.87 13.12 -6.13
CA SER A 233 13.21 13.47 -4.88
C SER A 233 11.86 12.76 -4.74
N LYS A 234 11.09 12.68 -5.82
CA LYS A 234 9.81 11.93 -5.86
C LYS A 234 10.04 10.46 -5.54
N GLU A 235 11.04 9.85 -6.16
CA GLU A 235 11.34 8.44 -5.99
C GLU A 235 11.87 8.14 -4.58
N LEU A 236 12.84 8.90 -4.08
CA LEU A 236 13.38 8.74 -2.72
C LEU A 236 12.28 8.93 -1.63
N ALA A 237 11.23 9.69 -1.93
CA ALA A 237 10.10 9.89 -1.04
C ALA A 237 9.11 8.71 -1.06
N TYR A 238 8.80 8.16 -2.23
CA TYR A 238 7.80 7.09 -2.40
C TYR A 238 8.35 5.68 -2.25
N PHE A 239 9.64 5.47 -2.53
CA PHE A 239 10.24 4.15 -2.59
C PHE A 239 10.04 3.34 -1.30
N PRO A 240 10.28 3.88 -0.09
CA PRO A 240 10.09 3.12 1.15
C PRO A 240 8.66 2.64 1.36
N TYR A 241 7.67 3.46 0.98
CA TYR A 241 6.25 3.13 1.19
C TYR A 241 5.68 2.26 0.08
N ARG A 242 6.03 2.51 -1.18
CA ARG A 242 5.47 1.75 -2.30
C ARG A 242 6.20 0.44 -2.50
N HIS A 243 7.51 0.51 -2.74
CA HIS A 243 8.33 -0.66 -3.03
C HIS A 243 8.63 -1.44 -1.76
N GLY A 244 8.83 -0.76 -0.62
CA GLY A 244 8.94 -1.42 0.68
C GLY A 244 7.70 -2.21 1.09
N THR A 245 6.50 -1.65 0.97
CA THR A 245 5.25 -2.40 1.24
C THR A 245 5.09 -3.59 0.31
N ALA A 246 5.44 -3.46 -0.98
CA ALA A 246 5.40 -4.58 -1.92
C ALA A 246 6.38 -5.69 -1.52
N PHE A 247 7.61 -5.32 -1.17
CA PHE A 247 8.65 -6.24 -0.69
C PHE A 247 8.21 -6.99 0.57
N VAL A 248 7.72 -6.29 1.60
CA VAL A 248 7.28 -6.93 2.84
C VAL A 248 6.02 -7.77 2.63
N ALA A 249 5.10 -7.35 1.77
CA ALA A 249 3.96 -8.18 1.39
C ALA A 249 4.41 -9.49 0.73
N ASP A 250 5.43 -9.46 -0.14
CA ASP A 250 5.96 -10.66 -0.78
C ASP A 250 6.71 -11.57 0.21
N LEU A 251 7.46 -11.01 1.18
CA LEU A 251 8.02 -11.79 2.29
C LEU A 251 6.93 -12.43 3.16
N TYR A 252 5.89 -11.67 3.52
CA TYR A 252 4.77 -12.19 4.29
C TYR A 252 4.04 -13.32 3.54
N ARG A 253 3.81 -13.15 2.24
CA ARG A 253 3.18 -14.19 1.40
C ARG A 253 4.06 -15.45 1.28
N THR A 254 5.37 -15.31 1.40
CA THR A 254 6.33 -16.42 1.29
C THR A 254 6.48 -17.20 2.60
N GLY A 255 6.58 -16.52 3.75
CA GLY A 255 6.89 -17.16 5.03
C GLY A 255 6.25 -16.51 6.26
N GLY A 256 5.23 -15.69 6.06
CA GLY A 256 4.56 -14.94 7.12
C GLY A 256 5.46 -13.94 7.83
N PHE A 257 4.99 -13.43 8.97
CA PHE A 257 5.74 -12.46 9.78
C PHE A 257 7.06 -13.01 10.33
N ALA A 258 7.22 -14.33 10.44
CA ALA A 258 8.49 -14.92 10.83
C ALA A 258 9.60 -14.61 9.82
N LEU A 259 9.32 -14.72 8.52
CA LEU A 259 10.28 -14.36 7.46
C LEU A 259 10.54 -12.85 7.42
N VAL A 260 9.51 -12.02 7.63
CA VAL A 260 9.67 -10.56 7.75
C VAL A 260 10.58 -10.21 8.94
N ASN A 261 10.41 -10.87 10.09
CA ASN A 261 11.29 -10.65 11.25
C ASN A 261 12.74 -11.06 10.97
N GLN A 262 12.97 -12.14 10.22
CA GLN A 262 14.33 -12.55 9.82
C GLN A 262 15.00 -11.50 8.93
N ALA A 263 14.23 -10.71 8.18
CA ALA A 263 14.78 -9.65 7.35
C ALA A 263 15.48 -8.55 8.15
N TYR A 264 15.13 -8.35 9.43
CA TYR A 264 15.87 -7.43 10.30
C TYR A 264 17.22 -7.98 10.80
N LEU A 265 17.40 -9.30 10.77
CA LEU A 265 18.67 -9.94 11.11
C LEU A 265 19.64 -9.98 9.92
N LYS A 266 19.08 -10.01 8.70
CA LYS A 266 19.81 -9.90 7.43
C LYS A 266 19.14 -8.82 6.57
N PRO A 267 19.34 -7.53 6.88
CA PRO A 267 18.65 -6.44 6.18
C PRO A 267 19.01 -6.40 4.70
N PRO A 268 18.06 -5.95 3.85
CA PRO A 268 18.37 -5.67 2.46
C PRO A 268 19.44 -4.56 2.38
N LEU A 269 20.42 -4.78 1.52
CA LEU A 269 21.58 -3.92 1.30
C LEU A 269 21.42 -3.02 0.08
N THR A 270 20.50 -3.34 -0.82
CA THR A 270 20.36 -2.66 -2.11
C THR A 270 18.91 -2.37 -2.45
N THR A 271 18.66 -1.31 -3.22
CA THR A 271 17.30 -1.07 -3.72
C THR A 271 16.83 -2.15 -4.71
N GLU A 272 17.76 -2.82 -5.39
CA GLU A 272 17.49 -4.01 -6.20
C GLU A 272 16.82 -5.12 -5.39
N GLN A 273 17.34 -5.44 -4.20
CA GLN A 273 16.75 -6.48 -3.35
C GLN A 273 15.31 -6.17 -2.93
N ILE A 274 14.95 -4.88 -2.82
CA ILE A 274 13.57 -4.44 -2.57
C ILE A 274 12.71 -4.59 -3.82
N LEU A 275 13.24 -4.24 -4.99
CA LEU A 275 12.54 -4.34 -6.28
C LEU A 275 12.34 -5.79 -6.73
N HIS A 276 13.26 -6.67 -6.36
CA HIS A 276 13.30 -8.08 -6.76
C HIS A 276 13.37 -8.99 -5.52
N PRO A 277 12.26 -9.21 -4.80
CA PRO A 277 12.27 -9.92 -3.51
C PRO A 277 12.83 -11.35 -3.58
N GLN A 278 12.77 -12.00 -4.75
CA GLN A 278 13.38 -13.32 -4.93
C GLN A 278 14.91 -13.27 -4.85
N LYS A 279 15.57 -12.23 -5.39
CA LYS A 279 17.02 -12.04 -5.26
C LYS A 279 17.46 -11.89 -3.81
N TYR A 280 16.66 -11.14 -3.03
CA TYR A 280 16.85 -11.01 -1.59
C TYR A 280 16.72 -12.35 -0.85
N ILE A 281 15.68 -13.13 -1.15
CA ILE A 281 15.47 -14.46 -0.55
C ILE A 281 16.60 -15.43 -0.92
N ASP A 282 17.03 -15.42 -2.17
CA ASP A 282 18.16 -16.21 -2.68
C ASP A 282 19.49 -15.70 -2.10
N GLY A 283 19.49 -14.54 -1.44
CA GLY A 283 20.63 -13.98 -0.74
C GLY A 283 21.70 -13.42 -1.66
N GLU A 284 21.31 -12.95 -2.84
CA GLU A 284 22.21 -12.26 -3.75
C GLU A 284 22.80 -11.02 -3.06
N LEU A 285 24.11 -10.82 -3.22
CA LEU A 285 24.84 -9.69 -2.63
C LEU A 285 25.48 -8.88 -3.76
N PRO A 286 25.47 -7.54 -3.69
CA PRO A 286 26.08 -6.71 -4.73
C PRO A 286 27.58 -6.98 -4.83
N ARG A 287 28.14 -6.85 -6.04
CA ARG A 287 29.59 -6.93 -6.22
C ARG A 287 30.29 -5.77 -5.51
N GLY A 288 31.37 -6.09 -4.81
CA GLY A 288 32.21 -5.10 -4.14
C GLY A 288 32.95 -4.20 -5.12
N MET A 289 33.20 -2.96 -4.71
CA MET A 289 33.94 -1.96 -5.48
C MET A 289 35.01 -1.34 -4.58
N SER A 290 36.29 -1.58 -4.93
CA SER A 290 37.42 -1.02 -4.21
C SER A 290 37.57 0.50 -4.44
N ASP A 291 38.29 1.18 -3.55
CA ASP A 291 38.45 2.63 -3.61
C ASP A 291 39.33 3.08 -4.78
N LEU A 292 38.93 4.17 -5.44
CA LEU A 292 39.70 4.79 -6.51
C LEU A 292 40.84 5.64 -5.95
N GLN A 293 42.08 5.32 -6.33
CA GLN A 293 43.20 6.23 -6.15
C GLN A 293 43.11 7.40 -7.13
N ALA A 294 42.89 8.60 -6.59
CA ALA A 294 42.74 9.83 -7.36
C ALA A 294 43.97 10.07 -8.27
N PRO A 295 43.78 10.42 -9.55
CA PRO A 295 44.89 10.89 -10.39
C PRO A 295 45.53 12.17 -9.84
N THR A 296 46.78 12.42 -10.20
CA THR A 296 47.49 13.67 -9.80
C THR A 296 46.66 14.91 -10.15
N GLY A 297 46.48 15.80 -9.19
CA GLY A 297 45.71 17.05 -9.36
C GLY A 297 44.20 16.90 -9.11
N TRP A 298 43.73 15.69 -8.79
CA TRP A 298 42.37 15.40 -8.38
C TRP A 298 42.34 14.88 -6.94
N ALA A 299 41.26 15.15 -6.23
CA ALA A 299 41.00 14.56 -4.91
C ALA A 299 39.58 13.96 -4.89
N VAL A 300 39.45 12.70 -4.50
CA VAL A 300 38.14 12.07 -4.26
C VAL A 300 37.54 12.69 -3.00
N THR A 301 36.36 13.29 -3.14
CA THR A 301 35.65 14.01 -2.06
C THR A 301 34.40 13.30 -1.60
N THR A 302 33.77 12.52 -2.49
CA THR A 302 32.56 11.74 -2.21
C THR A 302 32.68 10.39 -2.92
N THR A 303 32.29 9.34 -2.21
CA THR A 303 32.10 7.99 -2.73
C THR A 303 30.71 7.53 -2.32
N GLU A 304 29.90 7.12 -3.28
CA GLU A 304 28.49 6.74 -3.08
C GLU A 304 28.11 5.60 -4.02
N THR A 305 26.99 4.96 -3.74
CA THR A 305 26.36 3.93 -4.58
C THR A 305 25.09 4.52 -5.15
N LEU A 306 24.91 4.40 -6.47
CA LEU A 306 23.73 4.92 -7.16
C LEU A 306 22.55 3.95 -7.05
N GLY A 307 22.82 2.65 -7.14
CA GLY A 307 21.80 1.60 -7.01
C GLY A 307 20.88 1.48 -8.22
N GLU A 308 20.14 0.38 -8.33
CA GLU A 308 19.20 0.14 -9.44
C GLU A 308 18.20 1.29 -9.59
N VAL A 309 17.64 1.77 -8.48
CA VAL A 309 16.66 2.87 -8.50
C VAL A 309 17.29 4.17 -9.00
N GLY A 310 18.52 4.48 -8.56
CA GLY A 310 19.21 5.67 -9.01
C GLY A 310 19.54 5.61 -10.50
N VAL A 311 19.96 4.45 -11.01
CA VAL A 311 20.22 4.23 -12.45
C VAL A 311 18.93 4.42 -13.26
N ARG A 312 17.81 3.83 -12.81
CA ARG A 312 16.50 4.03 -13.46
C ARG A 312 16.14 5.50 -13.54
N VAL A 313 16.22 6.23 -12.43
CA VAL A 313 15.87 7.66 -12.38
C VAL A 313 16.83 8.50 -13.22
N PHE A 314 18.11 8.15 -13.28
CA PHE A 314 19.09 8.84 -14.11
C PHE A 314 18.79 8.71 -15.62
N LEU A 315 18.35 7.54 -16.06
CA LEU A 315 18.05 7.27 -17.47
C LEU A 315 16.65 7.76 -17.91
N GLU A 316 15.69 7.79 -16.99
CA GLU A 316 14.28 8.04 -17.29
C GLU A 316 14.00 9.34 -18.06
N PRO A 317 14.59 10.50 -17.72
CA PRO A 317 14.35 11.74 -18.46
C PRO A 317 14.66 11.65 -19.96
N CYS A 318 15.62 10.81 -20.35
CA CYS A 318 16.03 10.62 -21.74
C CYS A 318 15.31 9.49 -22.46
N LEU A 319 15.08 8.38 -21.75
CA LEU A 319 14.62 7.13 -22.34
C LEU A 319 13.11 6.92 -22.19
N GLY A 320 12.49 7.58 -21.22
CA GLY A 320 11.16 7.25 -20.72
C GLY A 320 11.19 6.05 -19.75
N SER A 321 10.18 6.00 -18.88
CA SER A 321 10.13 5.08 -17.73
C SER A 321 10.33 3.61 -18.09
N ALA A 322 9.66 3.08 -19.12
CA ALA A 322 9.75 1.67 -19.48
C ALA A 322 11.13 1.24 -19.97
N ALA A 323 11.81 2.08 -20.77
CA ALA A 323 13.14 1.77 -21.27
C ALA A 323 14.20 1.96 -20.18
N ALA A 324 14.04 2.95 -19.30
CA ALA A 324 14.92 3.14 -18.15
C ALA A 324 14.80 2.02 -17.11
N MET A 325 13.58 1.51 -16.83
CA MET A 325 13.39 0.33 -15.99
C MET A 325 14.11 -0.90 -16.55
N ARG A 326 14.00 -1.13 -17.86
CA ARG A 326 14.69 -2.25 -18.51
C ARG A 326 16.21 -2.12 -18.40
N ALA A 327 16.74 -0.96 -18.77
CA ALA A 327 18.18 -0.69 -18.74
C ALA A 327 18.79 -0.67 -17.33
N ALA A 328 17.97 -0.52 -16.28
CA ALA A 328 18.42 -0.59 -14.89
C ALA A 328 18.30 -1.99 -14.28
N ALA A 329 17.53 -2.88 -14.88
CA ALA A 329 17.33 -4.24 -14.37
C ALA A 329 18.62 -5.07 -14.51
N GLY A 330 18.87 -5.96 -13.55
CA GLY A 330 20.09 -6.79 -13.51
C GLY A 330 21.33 -6.04 -13.01
N TRP A 331 21.16 -4.85 -12.42
CA TRP A 331 22.21 -4.14 -11.68
C TRP A 331 22.75 -5.04 -10.56
N ASN A 332 24.07 -5.11 -10.36
CA ASN A 332 24.68 -6.02 -9.37
C ASN A 332 25.85 -5.36 -8.63
N GLY A 333 25.65 -4.12 -8.18
CA GLY A 333 26.67 -3.34 -7.49
C GLY A 333 27.28 -2.23 -8.34
N ASP A 334 27.51 -1.08 -7.71
CA ASP A 334 28.17 0.06 -8.34
C ASP A 334 28.91 0.96 -7.34
N ARG A 335 29.72 1.85 -7.89
CA ARG A 335 30.39 2.90 -7.13
C ARG A 335 30.61 4.14 -7.97
N ALA A 336 30.21 5.28 -7.43
CA ALA A 336 30.50 6.60 -7.98
C ALA A 336 31.56 7.31 -7.14
N PHE A 337 32.47 8.00 -7.81
CA PHE A 337 33.53 8.81 -7.24
C PHE A 337 33.40 10.23 -7.76
N ILE A 338 33.23 11.18 -6.84
CA ILE A 338 33.25 12.61 -7.15
C ILE A 338 34.66 13.13 -6.85
N MET A 339 35.27 13.75 -7.85
CA MET A 339 36.63 14.29 -7.75
C MET A 339 36.63 15.77 -8.08
N HIS A 340 37.35 16.56 -7.27
CA HIS A 340 37.45 18.00 -7.46
C HIS A 340 38.85 18.40 -7.94
N SER A 341 38.90 19.38 -8.86
CA SER A 341 40.12 20.10 -9.23
C SER A 341 39.77 21.55 -9.55
N ASN A 342 40.35 22.50 -8.82
CA ASN A 342 40.04 23.92 -8.94
C ASN A 342 38.52 24.21 -8.86
N ASP A 343 37.97 24.83 -9.90
CA ASP A 343 36.58 25.25 -10.11
C ASP A 343 35.72 24.20 -10.84
N LYS A 344 36.28 23.01 -11.12
CA LYS A 344 35.59 21.91 -11.82
C LYS A 344 35.51 20.67 -10.94
N PHE A 345 34.52 19.82 -11.24
CA PHE A 345 34.49 18.45 -10.74
C PHE A 345 34.22 17.43 -11.85
N VAL A 346 34.68 16.20 -11.60
CA VAL A 346 34.47 15.01 -12.44
C VAL A 346 33.70 13.99 -11.63
N MET A 347 32.78 13.29 -12.29
CA MET A 347 32.12 12.11 -11.76
C MET A 347 32.57 10.89 -12.54
N ALA A 348 33.09 9.88 -11.84
CA ALA A 348 33.51 8.60 -12.39
C ALA A 348 32.68 7.49 -11.73
N TRP A 349 31.99 6.68 -12.52
CA TRP A 349 31.07 5.65 -12.04
C TRP A 349 31.39 4.31 -12.72
N VAL A 350 31.43 3.25 -11.93
CA VAL A 350 31.55 1.87 -12.40
C VAL A 350 30.38 1.05 -11.86
N SER A 351 29.76 0.26 -12.73
CA SER A 351 28.67 -0.65 -12.37
C SER A 351 28.90 -2.03 -12.93
N ALA A 352 28.51 -3.04 -12.17
CA ALA A 352 28.48 -4.43 -12.59
C ALA A 352 27.04 -4.90 -12.75
N TRP A 353 26.86 -5.89 -13.61
CA TRP A 353 25.56 -6.41 -14.01
C TRP A 353 25.55 -7.93 -14.02
N ASP A 354 24.36 -8.52 -13.87
CA ASP A 354 24.17 -9.97 -13.83
C ASP A 354 24.63 -10.66 -15.11
N THR A 355 24.30 -10.06 -16.25
CA THR A 355 24.66 -10.57 -17.56
C THR A 355 25.33 -9.50 -18.43
N GLU A 356 26.04 -9.94 -19.47
CA GLU A 356 26.56 -9.01 -20.48
C GLU A 356 25.44 -8.31 -21.25
N GLN A 357 24.24 -8.91 -21.32
CA GLN A 357 23.09 -8.29 -21.95
C GLN A 357 22.59 -7.10 -21.13
N ASP A 358 22.45 -7.25 -19.81
CA ASP A 358 22.02 -6.16 -18.93
C ASP A 358 23.01 -4.98 -19.00
N ALA A 359 24.31 -5.28 -18.99
CA ALA A 359 25.36 -4.28 -19.20
C ALA A 359 25.28 -3.58 -20.57
N ALA A 360 24.90 -4.29 -21.63
CA ALA A 360 24.71 -3.70 -22.96
C ALA A 360 23.47 -2.79 -23.01
N GLU A 361 22.41 -3.14 -22.28
CA GLU A 361 21.19 -2.32 -22.18
C GLU A 361 21.45 -0.99 -21.47
N VAL A 362 22.22 -1.00 -20.36
CA VAL A 362 22.60 0.27 -19.70
C VAL A 362 23.60 1.07 -20.55
N GLU A 363 24.55 0.44 -21.25
CA GLU A 363 25.51 1.12 -22.14
C GLU A 363 24.78 1.89 -23.26
N ASP A 364 23.80 1.26 -23.91
CA ASP A 364 22.95 1.92 -24.91
C ASP A 364 22.16 3.09 -24.29
N GLY A 365 21.62 2.90 -23.08
CA GLY A 365 20.92 3.96 -22.35
C GLY A 365 21.80 5.17 -22.05
N LEU A 366 23.00 4.94 -21.49
CA LEU A 366 23.97 5.98 -21.18
C LEU A 366 24.45 6.73 -22.43
N SER A 367 24.66 6.01 -23.54
CA SER A 367 25.12 6.59 -24.81
C SER A 367 24.12 7.60 -25.39
N ARG A 368 22.84 7.50 -25.02
CA ARG A 368 21.76 8.41 -25.44
C ARG A 368 21.67 9.68 -24.59
N LEU A 369 22.35 9.74 -23.45
CA LEU A 369 22.33 10.89 -22.55
C LEU A 369 22.89 12.18 -23.17
N THR A 370 23.68 12.09 -24.24
CA THR A 370 24.21 13.24 -25.01
C THR A 370 23.12 14.26 -25.38
N ARG A 371 21.85 13.82 -25.47
CA ARG A 371 20.71 14.67 -25.86
C ARG A 371 20.02 15.37 -24.69
N CYS A 372 20.25 14.97 -23.45
CA CYS A 372 19.49 15.49 -22.30
C CYS A 372 20.34 15.88 -21.09
N LEU A 373 21.60 15.45 -21.01
CA LEU A 373 22.49 15.87 -19.94
C LEU A 373 22.74 17.39 -20.04
N LYS A 374 22.55 18.12 -18.94
CA LYS A 374 22.79 19.57 -18.88
C LYS A 374 24.03 19.90 -18.07
N PRO A 375 24.73 21.02 -18.33
CA PRO A 375 25.75 21.52 -17.41
C PRO A 375 25.13 21.72 -16.02
N ASN A 376 25.89 21.39 -14.97
CA ASN A 376 25.40 21.46 -13.60
C ASN A 376 26.51 21.97 -12.66
N ASP A 377 26.16 22.28 -11.42
CA ASP A 377 27.08 22.82 -10.43
C ASP A 377 26.69 22.40 -9.00
N ALA A 378 27.72 22.24 -8.15
CA ALA A 378 27.54 21.94 -6.74
C ALA A 378 28.77 22.41 -5.95
N GLY A 379 28.54 23.01 -4.77
CA GLY A 379 29.62 23.46 -3.89
C GLY A 379 30.58 24.47 -4.54
N GLY A 380 30.05 25.34 -5.42
CA GLY A 380 30.82 26.35 -6.15
C GLY A 380 31.70 25.80 -7.28
N ARG A 381 31.51 24.54 -7.70
CA ARG A 381 32.22 23.90 -8.80
C ARG A 381 31.27 23.44 -9.89
N THR A 382 31.76 23.41 -11.12
CA THR A 382 30.95 23.08 -12.30
C THR A 382 31.30 21.71 -12.87
N ILE A 383 30.32 21.06 -13.49
CA ILE A 383 30.49 19.84 -14.30
C ILE A 383 29.86 20.03 -15.68
N GLY A 384 30.63 19.70 -16.71
CA GLY A 384 30.19 19.78 -18.10
C GLY A 384 29.29 18.62 -18.53
N VAL A 385 28.89 18.63 -19.80
CA VAL A 385 28.05 17.59 -20.42
C VAL A 385 28.85 16.48 -21.08
N ALA A 386 30.14 16.69 -21.32
CA ALA A 386 30.98 15.69 -21.98
C ALA A 386 31.16 14.46 -21.09
N PHE A 387 30.94 13.28 -21.65
CA PHE A 387 31.12 12.00 -20.96
C PHE A 387 31.75 10.93 -21.87
N SER A 388 32.19 9.83 -21.27
CA SER A 388 32.56 8.58 -21.96
C SER A 388 31.84 7.41 -21.30
N VAL A 389 31.35 6.49 -22.14
CA VAL A 389 30.83 5.18 -21.73
C VAL A 389 31.77 4.13 -22.31
N GLN A 390 32.13 3.13 -21.53
CA GLN A 390 32.82 1.93 -22.01
C GLN A 390 32.27 0.71 -21.29
N ARG A 391 32.22 -0.44 -21.97
CA ARG A 391 31.81 -1.72 -21.38
C ARG A 391 32.88 -2.79 -21.57
N GLN A 392 33.06 -3.64 -20.56
CA GLN A 392 33.87 -4.86 -20.60
C GLN A 392 33.07 -6.01 -19.99
N GLY A 393 32.59 -6.93 -20.83
CA GLY A 393 31.69 -8.00 -20.39
C GLY A 393 30.44 -7.43 -19.72
N SER A 394 30.22 -7.79 -18.45
CA SER A 394 29.11 -7.31 -17.61
C SER A 394 29.44 -6.09 -16.74
N VAL A 395 30.53 -5.37 -17.03
CA VAL A 395 30.93 -4.15 -16.30
C VAL A 395 30.87 -2.94 -17.22
N VAL A 396 30.30 -1.83 -16.73
CA VAL A 396 30.20 -0.56 -17.44
C VAL A 396 30.92 0.54 -16.66
N SER A 397 31.69 1.36 -17.36
CA SER A 397 32.28 2.59 -16.84
C SER A 397 31.62 3.81 -17.49
N PHE A 398 31.33 4.82 -16.69
CA PHE A 398 30.81 6.11 -17.11
C PHE A 398 31.63 7.23 -16.46
N VAL A 399 32.21 8.12 -17.25
CA VAL A 399 32.96 9.26 -16.72
C VAL A 399 32.46 10.55 -17.33
N ARG A 400 32.02 11.49 -16.50
CA ARG A 400 31.46 12.79 -16.89
C ARG A 400 32.31 13.94 -16.38
N GLY A 401 32.45 14.97 -17.22
CA GLY A 401 33.25 16.16 -16.94
C GLY A 401 34.72 15.97 -17.30
N GLY A 402 35.56 16.90 -16.85
CA GLY A 402 37.01 16.88 -17.11
C GLY A 402 37.38 17.04 -18.58
N GLU A 403 38.67 16.89 -18.87
CA GLU A 403 39.18 16.84 -20.25
C GLU A 403 39.06 15.41 -20.82
N ALA A 404 39.24 15.25 -22.13
CA ALA A 404 39.14 13.93 -22.77
C ALA A 404 40.18 12.92 -22.21
N ALA A 405 41.36 13.41 -21.83
CA ALA A 405 42.42 12.60 -21.21
C ALA A 405 42.02 12.11 -19.82
N ASP A 406 41.36 12.95 -19.00
CA ASP A 406 40.86 12.56 -17.68
C ASP A 406 39.85 11.41 -17.83
N ARG A 407 38.87 11.55 -18.74
CA ARG A 407 37.83 10.54 -18.99
C ARG A 407 38.40 9.20 -19.42
N SER A 408 39.35 9.19 -20.36
CA SER A 408 40.00 7.96 -20.83
C SER A 408 40.83 7.27 -19.73
N GLY A 409 41.62 8.05 -18.99
CA GLY A 409 42.46 7.54 -17.91
C GLY A 409 41.64 6.98 -16.74
N LEU A 410 40.54 7.63 -16.38
CA LEU A 410 39.64 7.18 -15.32
C LEU A 410 38.86 5.92 -15.74
N SER A 411 38.32 5.87 -16.96
CA SER A 411 37.57 4.71 -17.45
C SER A 411 38.40 3.42 -17.36
N SER A 412 39.67 3.50 -17.76
CA SER A 412 40.60 2.34 -17.68
C SER A 412 40.85 1.87 -16.24
N ARG A 413 40.91 2.78 -15.26
CA ARG A 413 41.10 2.44 -13.85
C ARG A 413 39.85 1.85 -13.21
N LEU A 414 38.68 2.35 -13.59
CA LEU A 414 37.39 1.93 -13.04
C LEU A 414 37.15 0.42 -13.17
N PHE A 415 37.48 -0.18 -14.33
CA PHE A 415 37.32 -1.63 -14.53
C PHE A 415 38.14 -2.47 -13.55
N SER A 416 39.28 -1.96 -13.08
CA SER A 416 40.14 -2.68 -12.12
C SER A 416 39.60 -2.65 -10.68
N LEU A 417 38.57 -1.84 -10.40
CA LEU A 417 38.02 -1.71 -9.05
C LEU A 417 37.00 -2.79 -8.69
N VAL A 418 36.42 -3.44 -9.69
CA VAL A 418 35.32 -4.38 -9.51
C VAL A 418 35.81 -5.70 -8.92
N GLU A 419 35.28 -6.06 -7.76
CA GLU A 419 35.64 -7.30 -7.06
C GLU A 419 34.89 -8.51 -7.64
N ALA A 420 35.33 -9.71 -7.27
CA ALA A 420 34.62 -10.94 -7.62
C ALA A 420 33.23 -10.96 -7.00
N ALA A 421 32.27 -11.60 -7.67
CA ALA A 421 30.92 -11.73 -7.12
C ALA A 421 30.96 -12.54 -5.82
N PRO A 422 30.40 -12.01 -4.72
CA PRO A 422 30.29 -12.74 -3.47
C PRO A 422 29.37 -13.96 -3.63
N ALA A 423 29.61 -15.00 -2.81
CA ALA A 423 28.70 -16.14 -2.76
C ALA A 423 27.34 -15.70 -2.16
N PRO A 424 26.22 -16.15 -2.72
CA PRO A 424 24.90 -15.82 -2.18
C PRO A 424 24.72 -16.39 -0.77
N GLN A 425 23.95 -15.69 0.06
CA GLN A 425 23.65 -16.07 1.44
C GLN A 425 22.13 -16.18 1.66
N PRO A 426 21.47 -17.24 1.15
CA PRO A 426 20.02 -17.35 1.15
C PRO A 426 19.40 -17.16 2.53
N LEU A 427 18.23 -16.54 2.55
CA LEU A 427 17.39 -16.42 3.74
C LEU A 427 16.58 -17.70 3.97
N THR A 428 16.08 -18.28 2.88
CA THR A 428 15.28 -19.51 2.87
C THR A 428 15.33 -20.15 1.47
N THR A 429 14.86 -21.39 1.33
CA THR A 429 14.69 -22.05 0.02
C THR A 429 13.29 -21.84 -0.57
N ALA A 430 12.42 -21.10 0.12
CA ALA A 430 11.09 -20.76 -0.38
C ALA A 430 11.18 -19.83 -1.59
N ARG A 431 10.17 -19.88 -2.48
CA ARG A 431 10.04 -18.92 -3.58
C ARG A 431 8.93 -17.94 -3.30
N VAL A 432 9.10 -16.71 -3.78
CA VAL A 432 8.04 -15.70 -3.80
C VAL A 432 6.87 -16.24 -4.61
N PRO A 433 5.67 -16.35 -4.03
CA PRO A 433 4.49 -16.81 -4.76
C PRO A 433 4.15 -15.88 -5.91
N GLU A 434 3.81 -16.44 -7.07
CA GLU A 434 3.34 -15.69 -8.22
C GLU A 434 2.16 -14.78 -7.83
N LEU A 435 2.15 -13.55 -8.36
CA LEU A 435 1.10 -12.58 -8.08
C LEU A 435 -0.01 -12.70 -9.12
N THR A 436 -1.09 -13.39 -8.77
CA THR A 436 -2.27 -13.50 -9.63
C THR A 436 -3.26 -12.37 -9.33
N PRO A 437 -3.82 -11.68 -10.36
CA PRO A 437 -4.87 -10.70 -10.16
C PRO A 437 -6.09 -11.28 -9.42
N PRO A 438 -6.58 -10.65 -8.34
CA PRO A 438 -7.83 -11.08 -7.74
C PRO A 438 -8.97 -10.88 -8.75
N PRO A 439 -9.93 -11.81 -8.84
CA PRO A 439 -11.02 -11.68 -9.78
C PRO A 439 -11.88 -10.49 -9.38
N ARG A 440 -12.31 -9.71 -10.38
CA ARG A 440 -13.14 -8.52 -10.14
C ARG A 440 -14.61 -8.93 -9.99
N PRO A 441 -15.34 -8.33 -9.03
CA PRO A 441 -16.78 -8.56 -8.92
C PRO A 441 -17.51 -8.26 -10.22
N LYS A 442 -18.43 -9.15 -10.60
CA LYS A 442 -19.28 -9.00 -11.79
C LYS A 442 -20.75 -8.97 -11.38
N PRO A 443 -21.56 -8.04 -11.91
CA PRO A 443 -22.99 -8.03 -11.65
C PRO A 443 -23.66 -9.32 -12.11
N GLY A 444 -24.71 -9.74 -11.40
CA GLY A 444 -25.61 -10.79 -11.88
C GLY A 444 -26.56 -10.32 -12.98
N THR A 445 -27.49 -11.18 -13.36
CA THR A 445 -28.54 -10.90 -14.35
C THR A 445 -29.91 -11.32 -13.83
N VAL A 446 -30.94 -10.58 -14.22
CA VAL A 446 -32.35 -10.94 -14.00
C VAL A 446 -32.99 -11.20 -15.35
N SER A 447 -33.56 -12.39 -15.55
CA SER A 447 -34.26 -12.78 -16.77
C SER A 447 -35.32 -13.85 -16.47
N GLY A 448 -36.48 -13.77 -17.12
CA GLY A 448 -37.54 -14.77 -16.98
C GLY A 448 -38.04 -14.96 -15.54
N GLY A 449 -38.04 -13.89 -14.73
CA GLY A 449 -38.43 -13.96 -13.32
C GLY A 449 -37.43 -14.67 -12.42
N SER A 450 -36.19 -14.86 -12.87
CA SER A 450 -35.11 -15.47 -12.11
C SER A 450 -33.85 -14.61 -12.10
N PHE A 451 -33.07 -14.76 -11.04
CA PHE A 451 -31.75 -14.16 -10.87
C PHE A 451 -30.65 -15.20 -11.05
N ARG A 452 -29.54 -14.78 -11.65
CA ARG A 452 -28.33 -15.58 -11.78
C ARG A 452 -27.08 -14.72 -11.56
N SER A 453 -26.12 -15.25 -10.81
CA SER A 453 -24.79 -14.64 -10.65
C SER A 453 -23.70 -15.69 -10.79
N ASP A 454 -22.93 -15.64 -11.89
CA ASP A 454 -21.74 -16.49 -12.05
C ASP A 454 -20.60 -16.05 -11.11
N TRP A 455 -20.57 -14.76 -10.71
CA TRP A 455 -19.60 -14.23 -9.73
C TRP A 455 -19.77 -14.88 -8.36
N LEU A 456 -21.01 -14.88 -7.86
CA LEU A 456 -21.36 -15.48 -6.58
C LEU A 456 -21.55 -16.99 -6.68
N GLY A 457 -21.76 -17.52 -7.88
CA GLY A 457 -22.02 -18.94 -8.10
C GLY A 457 -23.44 -19.37 -7.75
N LEU A 458 -24.43 -18.49 -7.86
CA LEU A 458 -25.80 -18.72 -7.38
C LEU A 458 -26.86 -18.41 -8.43
N TRP A 459 -28.03 -19.01 -8.25
CA TRP A 459 -29.23 -18.73 -9.02
C TRP A 459 -30.49 -18.97 -8.18
N GLY A 460 -31.60 -18.35 -8.56
CA GLY A 460 -32.90 -18.64 -7.96
C GLY A 460 -34.02 -17.78 -8.58
N PRO A 461 -35.28 -18.14 -8.36
CA PRO A 461 -36.42 -17.31 -8.77
C PRO A 461 -36.44 -15.99 -7.99
N LEU A 462 -37.09 -14.98 -8.55
CA LEU A 462 -37.50 -13.79 -7.78
C LEU A 462 -38.66 -14.15 -6.83
N PRO A 463 -38.83 -13.45 -5.71
CA PRO A 463 -39.98 -13.70 -4.83
C PRO A 463 -41.31 -13.57 -5.59
N PRO A 464 -42.31 -14.44 -5.35
CA PRO A 464 -43.60 -14.37 -6.03
C PRO A 464 -44.24 -12.98 -5.91
N GLY A 465 -44.53 -12.34 -7.05
CA GLY A 465 -45.14 -11.02 -7.10
C GLY A 465 -44.17 -9.84 -6.97
N PHE A 466 -42.86 -10.08 -6.92
CA PHE A 466 -41.83 -9.05 -6.85
C PHE A 466 -41.21 -8.77 -8.23
N THR A 467 -40.69 -7.56 -8.40
CA THR A 467 -39.79 -7.21 -9.50
C THR A 467 -38.35 -7.19 -9.02
N GLY A 468 -37.39 -7.48 -9.90
CA GLY A 468 -35.97 -7.55 -9.57
C GLY A 468 -35.14 -6.59 -10.42
N SER A 469 -34.14 -5.96 -9.83
CA SER A 469 -33.16 -5.11 -10.51
C SER A 469 -31.73 -5.42 -10.06
N ILE A 470 -30.77 -5.19 -10.95
CA ILE A 470 -29.34 -5.35 -10.64
C ILE A 470 -28.78 -3.98 -10.31
N ASP A 471 -28.25 -3.82 -9.09
CA ASP A 471 -27.44 -2.67 -8.73
C ASP A 471 -26.07 -2.80 -9.41
N THR A 472 -25.73 -1.94 -10.36
CA THR A 472 -24.46 -2.01 -11.10
C THR A 472 -23.25 -1.53 -10.28
N ASP A 473 -23.48 -0.77 -9.21
CA ASP A 473 -22.42 -0.26 -8.33
C ASP A 473 -22.08 -1.26 -7.21
N ARG A 474 -23.03 -2.12 -6.84
CA ARG A 474 -22.86 -3.13 -5.77
C ARG A 474 -22.84 -4.57 -6.29
N GLY A 475 -23.52 -4.83 -7.41
CA GLY A 475 -23.34 -6.00 -8.26
C GLY A 475 -24.18 -7.23 -7.92
N GLU A 476 -25.28 -7.11 -7.18
CA GLU A 476 -25.94 -8.32 -6.64
C GLU A 476 -27.42 -8.42 -7.01
N LEU A 477 -28.41 -8.08 -6.18
CA LEU A 477 -29.83 -8.09 -6.59
C LEU A 477 -30.67 -7.27 -5.60
N ALA A 478 -31.57 -6.43 -6.11
CA ALA A 478 -32.64 -5.81 -5.32
C ALA A 478 -34.00 -6.28 -5.82
N VAL A 479 -34.90 -6.63 -4.90
CA VAL A 479 -36.27 -7.07 -5.18
C VAL A 479 -37.28 -6.18 -4.48
N HIS A 480 -38.41 -5.91 -5.14
CA HIS A 480 -39.41 -4.97 -4.65
C HIS A 480 -40.82 -5.50 -4.92
N ASP A 481 -41.71 -5.45 -3.92
CA ASP A 481 -43.15 -5.64 -4.14
C ASP A 481 -43.71 -4.37 -4.78
N PRO A 482 -44.30 -4.42 -5.98
CA PRO A 482 -44.89 -3.24 -6.64
C PRO A 482 -45.97 -2.54 -5.81
N ARG A 483 -46.58 -3.23 -4.84
CA ARG A 483 -47.58 -2.67 -3.92
C ARG A 483 -46.96 -1.95 -2.71
N GLY A 484 -45.65 -2.09 -2.51
CA GLY A 484 -44.89 -1.43 -1.45
C GLY A 484 -44.86 -2.14 -0.09
N TYR A 485 -45.42 -3.36 0.00
CA TYR A 485 -45.49 -4.12 1.26
C TYR A 485 -44.25 -4.98 1.57
N GLY A 486 -43.23 -4.92 0.73
CA GLY A 486 -41.97 -5.62 0.96
C GLY A 486 -40.89 -5.26 -0.04
N ALA A 487 -39.65 -5.46 0.39
CA ALA A 487 -38.45 -5.32 -0.43
C ALA A 487 -37.39 -6.30 0.08
N GLY A 488 -36.38 -6.56 -0.73
CA GLY A 488 -35.25 -7.40 -0.37
C GLY A 488 -34.00 -7.03 -1.15
N VAL A 489 -32.84 -7.33 -0.60
CA VAL A 489 -31.55 -7.22 -1.25
C VAL A 489 -30.75 -8.47 -0.96
N LEU A 490 -30.10 -9.01 -1.98
CA LEU A 490 -29.06 -10.02 -1.85
C LEU A 490 -27.73 -9.36 -2.21
N SER A 491 -26.70 -9.60 -1.39
CA SER A 491 -25.32 -9.14 -1.58
C SER A 491 -24.30 -10.13 -1.02
N PHE A 492 -23.00 -9.81 -1.09
CA PHE A 492 -21.98 -10.49 -0.31
C PHE A 492 -21.19 -9.53 0.60
N THR A 493 -20.62 -10.08 1.67
CA THR A 493 -19.71 -9.36 2.56
C THR A 493 -18.32 -9.97 2.54
N GLY A 494 -17.30 -9.11 2.54
CA GLY A 494 -15.92 -9.49 2.75
C GLY A 494 -15.59 -9.83 4.21
N ARG A 495 -16.48 -9.60 5.17
CA ARG A 495 -16.18 -9.84 6.58
C ARG A 495 -16.30 -11.30 6.94
N MET A 496 -15.38 -11.76 7.77
CA MET A 496 -15.36 -13.12 8.30
C MET A 496 -16.67 -13.43 9.04
N GLN A 497 -17.29 -14.53 8.65
CA GLN A 497 -18.51 -15.09 9.24
C GLN A 497 -18.14 -16.34 10.06
N THR A 498 -17.32 -16.14 11.08
CA THR A 498 -16.95 -17.18 12.05
C THR A 498 -17.85 -17.11 13.29
N PRO A 499 -18.05 -18.21 14.04
CA PRO A 499 -18.98 -18.25 15.17
C PRO A 499 -18.74 -17.16 16.24
N ASP A 500 -17.47 -16.79 16.45
CA ASP A 500 -17.04 -15.73 17.37
C ASP A 500 -17.31 -14.31 16.85
N ARG A 501 -17.49 -14.13 15.54
CA ARG A 501 -17.66 -12.82 14.90
C ARG A 501 -19.06 -12.53 14.38
N VAL A 502 -19.85 -13.56 14.05
CA VAL A 502 -21.19 -13.38 13.48
C VAL A 502 -22.06 -12.46 14.36
N GLY A 503 -22.07 -12.67 15.68
CA GLY A 503 -22.82 -11.82 16.60
C GLY A 503 -22.37 -10.35 16.57
N GLN A 504 -21.06 -10.09 16.48
CA GLN A 504 -20.52 -8.74 16.34
C GLN A 504 -20.93 -8.13 14.99
N ASN A 505 -20.82 -8.88 13.89
CA ASN A 505 -21.22 -8.42 12.57
C ASN A 505 -22.71 -8.01 12.54
N LEU A 506 -23.58 -8.82 13.14
CA LEU A 506 -25.01 -8.53 13.26
C LEU A 506 -25.28 -7.26 14.10
N ASN A 507 -24.52 -7.06 15.18
CA ASN A 507 -24.63 -5.84 16.01
C ASN A 507 -24.17 -4.58 15.24
N GLU A 508 -23.10 -4.68 14.45
CA GLU A 508 -22.62 -3.55 13.64
C GLU A 508 -23.64 -3.18 12.56
N VAL A 509 -24.26 -4.17 11.92
CA VAL A 509 -25.37 -3.95 10.98
C VAL A 509 -26.56 -3.29 11.68
N GLU A 510 -26.90 -3.70 12.90
CA GLU A 510 -27.96 -3.08 13.69
C GLU A 510 -27.70 -1.59 13.94
N GLY A 511 -26.46 -1.21 14.25
CA GLY A 511 -26.05 0.20 14.40
C GLY A 511 -26.11 1.00 13.10
N ASP A 512 -25.66 0.41 11.98
CA ASP A 512 -25.75 1.02 10.66
C ASP A 512 -27.21 1.26 10.23
N LEU A 513 -28.06 0.24 10.45
CA LEU A 513 -29.52 0.33 10.25
C LEU A 513 -30.12 1.44 11.09
N ALA A 514 -29.84 1.44 12.39
CA ALA A 514 -30.33 2.44 13.33
C ALA A 514 -29.96 3.86 12.86
N THR A 515 -28.71 4.11 12.48
CA THR A 515 -28.28 5.44 12.01
C THR A 515 -29.03 5.89 10.75
N LEU A 516 -29.16 5.01 9.75
CA LEU A 516 -29.85 5.33 8.49
C LEU A 516 -31.32 5.70 8.72
N PHE A 517 -31.96 5.11 9.74
CA PHE A 517 -33.34 5.41 10.12
C PHE A 517 -33.47 6.60 11.09
N PHE A 518 -32.49 6.82 11.99
CA PHE A 518 -32.44 7.97 12.90
C PHE A 518 -32.30 9.30 12.15
N ASN A 519 -31.49 9.33 11.09
CA ASN A 519 -31.34 10.52 10.24
C ASN A 519 -32.63 10.90 9.48
N LYS A 520 -33.64 10.02 9.46
CA LYS A 520 -34.97 10.28 8.89
C LYS A 520 -36.05 10.55 9.94
N ARG A 521 -35.76 10.54 11.25
CA ARG A 521 -36.73 10.71 12.37
C ARG A 521 -37.97 9.80 12.31
N GLU A 522 -37.92 8.68 11.58
CA GLU A 522 -39.16 7.98 11.22
C GLU A 522 -39.31 6.56 11.79
N LEU A 523 -38.26 5.89 12.27
CA LEU A 523 -38.37 4.46 12.63
C LEU A 523 -37.53 4.05 13.86
N GLU A 524 -38.19 3.56 14.91
CA GLU A 524 -37.54 2.83 16.02
C GLU A 524 -37.50 1.32 15.71
N LEU A 525 -36.33 0.69 15.89
CA LEU A 525 -36.16 -0.76 15.78
C LEU A 525 -36.26 -1.43 17.17
N ALA A 526 -36.93 -2.56 17.24
CA ALA A 526 -36.92 -3.46 18.40
C ALA A 526 -36.45 -4.85 17.97
N ARG A 527 -35.31 -5.28 18.51
CA ARG A 527 -34.78 -6.63 18.27
C ARG A 527 -35.79 -7.68 18.74
N LEU A 528 -36.12 -8.63 17.86
CA LEU A 528 -37.05 -9.73 18.15
C LEU A 528 -36.31 -11.02 18.51
N GLY A 529 -35.16 -11.29 17.89
CA GLY A 529 -34.36 -12.48 18.15
C GLY A 529 -33.28 -12.71 17.10
N ASP A 530 -32.39 -13.63 17.44
CA ASP A 530 -31.37 -14.19 16.55
C ASP A 530 -31.57 -15.70 16.52
N ASP A 531 -31.46 -16.30 15.34
CA ASP A 531 -31.62 -17.74 15.15
C ASP A 531 -30.58 -18.29 14.16
N GLU A 532 -30.33 -19.59 14.23
CA GLU A 532 -29.68 -20.33 13.15
C GLU A 532 -30.75 -20.85 12.20
N ILE A 533 -30.51 -20.73 10.89
CA ILE A 533 -31.45 -21.17 9.88
C ILE A 533 -30.77 -22.06 8.84
N GLU A 534 -31.54 -22.97 8.26
CA GLU A 534 -31.15 -23.71 7.07
C GLU A 534 -31.77 -23.03 5.84
N THR A 535 -30.95 -22.71 4.85
CA THR A 535 -31.38 -22.05 3.61
C THR A 535 -31.08 -22.93 2.40
N GLY A 536 -31.58 -22.53 1.23
CA GLY A 536 -31.22 -23.19 -0.02
C GLY A 536 -29.72 -23.13 -0.38
N LEU A 537 -28.97 -22.25 0.26
CA LEU A 537 -27.52 -22.09 0.11
C LEU A 537 -26.71 -22.75 1.23
N GLY A 538 -27.38 -23.33 2.24
CA GLY A 538 -26.78 -23.94 3.42
C GLY A 538 -27.14 -23.22 4.72
N ARG A 539 -26.47 -23.59 5.82
CA ARG A 539 -26.69 -23.00 7.14
C ARG A 539 -26.30 -21.53 7.17
N GLY A 540 -27.12 -20.71 7.79
CA GLY A 540 -26.87 -19.29 8.02
C GLY A 540 -27.34 -18.85 9.41
N HIS A 541 -27.10 -17.58 9.69
CA HIS A 541 -27.56 -16.90 10.88
C HIS A 541 -28.52 -15.79 10.49
N GLU A 542 -29.48 -15.52 11.35
CA GLU A 542 -30.40 -14.42 11.13
C GLU A 542 -30.62 -13.55 12.34
N ARG A 543 -31.07 -12.33 12.06
CA ARG A 543 -31.62 -11.43 13.05
C ARG A 543 -32.86 -10.74 12.51
N THR A 544 -33.88 -10.65 13.35
CA THR A 544 -35.13 -9.97 13.02
C THR A 544 -35.38 -8.79 13.93
N TRP A 545 -35.82 -7.66 13.36
CA TRP A 545 -36.24 -6.47 14.08
C TRP A 545 -37.70 -6.11 13.74
N LEU A 546 -38.42 -5.62 14.74
CA LEU A 546 -39.70 -4.94 14.58
C LEU A 546 -39.45 -3.46 14.32
N ILE A 547 -40.11 -2.92 13.30
CA ILE A 547 -40.12 -1.49 13.00
C ILE A 547 -41.33 -0.90 13.74
N LYS A 548 -41.10 -0.36 14.95
CA LYS A 548 -42.16 -0.03 15.91
C LYS A 548 -43.22 0.92 15.36
N ASN A 549 -42.83 1.88 14.53
CA ASN A 549 -43.73 2.95 14.07
C ASN A 549 -44.72 2.49 12.98
N HIS A 550 -44.48 1.34 12.33
CA HIS A 550 -45.29 0.85 11.21
C HIS A 550 -45.68 -0.64 11.29
N GLY A 551 -45.21 -1.37 12.32
CA GLY A 551 -45.54 -2.78 12.54
C GLY A 551 -44.89 -3.77 11.56
N GLY A 552 -44.16 -3.27 10.55
CA GLY A 552 -43.34 -4.08 9.65
C GLY A 552 -42.14 -4.71 10.37
N LYS A 553 -41.56 -5.74 9.76
CA LYS A 553 -40.36 -6.41 10.28
C LYS A 553 -39.23 -6.35 9.25
N GLN A 554 -38.01 -6.19 9.74
CA GLN A 554 -36.78 -6.31 8.97
C GLN A 554 -36.10 -7.63 9.37
N ARG A 555 -35.59 -8.37 8.40
CA ARG A 555 -34.86 -9.62 8.64
C ARG A 555 -33.59 -9.63 7.81
N LEU A 556 -32.49 -9.90 8.49
CA LEU A 556 -31.17 -10.06 7.90
C LEU A 556 -30.76 -11.52 8.03
N VAL A 557 -30.34 -12.11 6.93
CA VAL A 557 -29.80 -13.47 6.84
C VAL A 557 -28.36 -13.36 6.35
N VAL A 558 -27.45 -14.06 7.02
CA VAL A 558 -26.04 -14.14 6.64
C VAL A 558 -25.63 -15.60 6.55
N ILE A 559 -25.18 -16.01 5.37
CA ILE A 559 -24.76 -17.39 5.08
C ILE A 559 -23.24 -17.39 4.87
N PRO A 560 -22.44 -17.99 5.77
CA PRO A 560 -21.00 -18.08 5.62
C PRO A 560 -20.59 -18.78 4.32
N ILE A 561 -19.61 -18.23 3.61
CA ILE A 561 -19.06 -18.82 2.37
C ILE A 561 -17.53 -18.87 2.43
N CYS A 562 -16.94 -19.67 1.55
CA CYS A 562 -15.48 -19.72 1.35
C CYS A 562 -14.71 -19.99 2.67
N GLY A 563 -15.18 -20.96 3.46
CA GLY A 563 -14.60 -21.27 4.77
C GLY A 563 -14.86 -20.23 5.86
N GLY A 564 -15.86 -19.36 5.69
CA GLY A 564 -16.22 -18.30 6.65
C GLY A 564 -15.39 -17.02 6.47
N THR A 565 -14.62 -16.88 5.39
CA THR A 565 -13.86 -15.66 5.06
C THR A 565 -14.73 -14.53 4.46
N GLY A 566 -15.99 -14.84 4.18
CA GLY A 566 -17.04 -13.91 3.80
C GLY A 566 -18.43 -14.53 4.00
N GLY A 567 -19.45 -13.85 3.52
CA GLY A 567 -20.83 -14.33 3.60
C GLY A 567 -21.72 -13.83 2.47
N ILE A 568 -22.75 -14.59 2.11
CA ILE A 568 -23.90 -14.06 1.38
C ILE A 568 -24.80 -13.36 2.39
N VAL A 569 -25.25 -12.15 2.07
CA VAL A 569 -26.11 -11.34 2.91
C VAL A 569 -27.44 -11.16 2.20
N ILE A 570 -28.53 -11.48 2.86
CA ILE A 570 -29.89 -11.26 2.35
C ILE A 570 -30.64 -10.44 3.39
N ASP A 571 -30.98 -9.22 3.04
CA ASP A 571 -31.72 -8.31 3.91
C ASP A 571 -33.06 -7.98 3.30
N TYR A 572 -34.13 -8.18 4.05
CA TYR A 572 -35.48 -7.97 3.53
C TYR A 572 -36.46 -7.48 4.60
N GLY A 573 -37.37 -6.62 4.15
CA GLY A 573 -38.42 -6.02 4.97
C GLY A 573 -39.79 -6.46 4.48
N TYR A 574 -40.72 -6.71 5.40
CA TYR A 574 -42.10 -7.11 5.07
C TYR A 574 -43.14 -6.50 6.02
N GLY A 575 -44.28 -6.12 5.44
CA GLY A 575 -45.43 -5.56 6.17
C GLY A 575 -46.63 -6.49 6.32
N THR A 576 -46.66 -7.64 5.64
CA THR A 576 -47.82 -8.57 5.64
C THR A 576 -47.37 -10.02 5.75
N GLY A 577 -48.27 -10.92 6.16
CA GLY A 577 -47.99 -12.37 6.15
C GLY A 577 -47.72 -12.92 4.75
N THR A 578 -48.36 -12.37 3.71
CA THR A 578 -48.14 -12.76 2.32
C THR A 578 -46.75 -12.34 1.83
N THR A 579 -46.33 -11.09 2.09
CA THR A 579 -44.98 -10.64 1.69
C THR A 579 -43.89 -11.32 2.50
N LYS A 580 -44.16 -11.65 3.77
CA LYS A 580 -43.28 -12.50 4.58
C LYS A 580 -43.05 -13.86 3.91
N ALA A 581 -44.13 -14.59 3.61
CA ALA A 581 -44.05 -15.92 3.02
C ALA A 581 -43.34 -15.92 1.66
N ALA A 582 -43.57 -14.90 0.82
CA ALA A 582 -42.90 -14.76 -0.46
C ALA A 582 -41.37 -14.56 -0.32
N LEU A 583 -40.93 -13.74 0.64
CA LEU A 583 -39.51 -13.47 0.88
C LEU A 583 -38.80 -14.63 1.59
N GLU A 584 -39.48 -15.33 2.51
CA GLU A 584 -38.96 -16.57 3.12
C GLU A 584 -38.77 -17.66 2.06
N ALA A 585 -39.76 -17.88 1.21
CA ALA A 585 -39.66 -18.81 0.08
C ALA A 585 -38.52 -18.44 -0.88
N TRP A 586 -38.33 -17.14 -1.14
CA TRP A 586 -37.21 -16.67 -1.97
C TRP A 586 -35.85 -17.09 -1.39
N VAL A 587 -35.61 -16.92 -0.10
CA VAL A 587 -34.37 -17.36 0.56
C VAL A 587 -34.21 -18.88 0.50
N GLU A 588 -35.31 -19.62 0.69
CA GLU A 588 -35.34 -21.07 0.61
C GLU A 588 -35.15 -21.62 -0.81
N GLU A 589 -35.43 -20.84 -1.85
CA GLU A 589 -35.36 -21.24 -3.28
C GLU A 589 -34.04 -20.87 -3.97
N LEU A 590 -33.19 -20.05 -3.34
CA LEU A 590 -31.83 -19.78 -3.82
C LEU A 590 -30.98 -21.04 -3.83
N ARG A 591 -30.21 -21.28 -4.90
CA ARG A 591 -29.38 -22.47 -5.08
C ARG A 591 -27.99 -22.10 -5.60
N TRP A 592 -27.00 -22.91 -5.25
CA TRP A 592 -25.71 -22.88 -5.92
C TRP A 592 -25.85 -23.33 -7.38
N LEU A 593 -25.07 -22.72 -8.27
CA LEU A 593 -25.02 -23.10 -9.67
C LEU A 593 -24.46 -24.54 -9.80
N PRO A 594 -25.11 -25.43 -10.58
CA PRO A 594 -24.62 -26.78 -10.79
C PRO A 594 -23.22 -26.77 -11.40
N ASN A 595 -22.32 -27.62 -10.89
CA ASN A 595 -20.93 -27.77 -11.37
C ASN A 595 -20.06 -26.50 -11.31
N ALA A 596 -20.43 -25.48 -10.53
CA ALA A 596 -19.70 -24.22 -10.49
C ALA A 596 -18.28 -24.30 -9.86
N GLY A 597 -17.90 -25.44 -9.28
CA GLY A 597 -16.63 -25.56 -8.55
C GLY A 597 -16.54 -24.53 -7.43
N ARG A 598 -15.35 -23.97 -7.22
CA ARG A 598 -15.13 -22.83 -6.31
C ARG A 598 -15.56 -21.55 -7.05
N PRO A 599 -16.62 -20.85 -6.62
CA PRO A 599 -17.10 -19.68 -7.34
C PRO A 599 -16.05 -18.55 -7.34
N PRO A 600 -16.02 -17.66 -8.35
CA PRO A 600 -15.06 -16.57 -8.44
C PRO A 600 -14.99 -15.68 -7.19
N VAL A 601 -16.11 -15.46 -6.50
CA VAL A 601 -16.14 -14.74 -5.22
C VAL A 601 -15.25 -15.39 -4.15
N CYS A 602 -15.08 -16.71 -4.16
CA CYS A 602 -14.22 -17.39 -3.19
C CYS A 602 -12.72 -17.29 -3.51
N GLU A 603 -12.33 -17.04 -4.76
CA GLU A 603 -10.95 -16.69 -5.10
C GLU A 603 -10.64 -15.23 -4.70
N TYR A 604 -11.66 -14.38 -4.60
CA TYR A 604 -11.53 -13.03 -4.06
C TYR A 604 -11.52 -13.01 -2.51
N LEU A 605 -12.41 -13.76 -1.86
CA LEU A 605 -12.59 -13.74 -0.41
C LEU A 605 -11.56 -14.58 0.35
N ASP A 606 -11.06 -15.64 -0.27
CA ASP A 606 -10.07 -16.55 0.29
C ASP A 606 -9.10 -16.98 -0.81
N PRO A 607 -8.20 -16.09 -1.24
CA PRO A 607 -7.24 -16.44 -2.28
C PRO A 607 -6.32 -17.56 -1.79
N ARG A 608 -6.04 -18.54 -2.67
CA ARG A 608 -5.26 -19.73 -2.34
C ARG A 608 -3.81 -19.44 -2.00
#